data_AF-G4RB41-F1
#
_entry.id   AF-G4RB41-F1
#
_cell.length_a   1.000
_cell.length_b   1.000
_cell.length_c   1.000
_cell.angle_alpha   90.00
_cell.angle_beta   90.00
_cell.angle_gamma   90.00
#
_symmetry.space_group_name_H-M   'P 1'
#
loop_
_entity.id
_entity.type
_entity.pdbx_description
1 polymer ?
#
loop_
_entity_poly.entity_id
_entity_poly.type
_entity_poly.pdbx_seq_one_letter_code
_entity_poly.pdbx_strand_id
1 'polypeptide(L)'
;MVRSVMRMAAGTALAALLAGCSMGSMFGGSDDASYANINASQTQVAQAASGAMPAIATECPPIRIREGAEFYRTYAGNRTSDPTALRYQGVLDRVSRNCVVSNGVITVQMGAVGRVIVGPSGGDGNITMPLRFAVQRDGLAVFSQRYDVAVAASSSSANEFSQTVENVAIPYVGGEQITIFVGFDN
;
A
#
# COMPACT_ATOMS: atom_id res chain seq x y z
N MET A 1 67.76 15.71 -31.00
CA MET A 1 68.09 15.12 -29.69
C MET A 1 67.82 16.14 -28.61
N VAL A 2 66.96 15.78 -27.65
CA VAL A 2 66.88 16.32 -26.29
C VAL A 2 66.49 17.80 -26.15
N ARG A 3 65.18 18.16 -26.15
CA ARG A 3 64.70 19.20 -25.21
C ARG A 3 63.21 19.44 -25.01
N SER A 4 62.27 18.71 -25.61
CA SER A 4 60.85 18.94 -25.24
C SER A 4 60.01 17.68 -25.12
N VAL A 5 60.67 16.61 -24.65
CA VAL A 5 60.06 15.39 -24.10
C VAL A 5 59.43 15.64 -22.71
N MET A 6 59.48 16.87 -22.18
CA MET A 6 59.07 17.18 -20.81
C MET A 6 57.80 18.03 -20.73
N ARG A 7 56.72 17.67 -21.45
CA ARG A 7 55.36 18.20 -21.17
C ARG A 7 54.22 17.18 -21.42
N MET A 8 54.53 15.89 -21.55
CA MET A 8 53.54 14.82 -21.39
C MET A 8 53.66 14.25 -19.97
N ALA A 9 52.95 14.80 -18.99
CA ALA A 9 52.86 14.17 -17.67
C ALA A 9 51.68 14.59 -16.76
N ALA A 10 50.69 15.38 -17.23
CA ALA A 10 49.73 15.98 -16.28
C ALA A 10 48.26 16.03 -16.73
N GLY A 11 47.79 15.10 -17.57
CA GLY A 11 46.41 15.17 -18.09
C GLY A 11 45.62 13.87 -18.20
N THR A 12 46.19 12.70 -17.90
CA THR A 12 45.52 11.40 -18.11
C THR A 12 45.45 10.57 -16.82
N ALA A 13 45.17 11.21 -15.69
CA ALA A 13 45.09 10.57 -14.37
C ALA A 13 43.71 10.72 -13.71
N LEU A 14 42.61 10.64 -14.49
CA LEU A 14 41.26 10.72 -13.93
C LEU A 14 40.24 9.77 -14.61
N ALA A 15 40.63 8.53 -14.89
CA ALA A 15 39.71 7.53 -15.47
C ALA A 15 39.94 6.08 -15.00
N ALA A 16 40.44 5.86 -13.76
CA ALA A 16 40.82 4.52 -13.32
C ALA A 16 40.54 4.21 -11.83
N LEU A 17 39.41 4.65 -11.25
CA LEU A 17 39.16 4.43 -9.81
C LEU A 17 37.73 4.03 -9.37
N LEU A 18 36.88 3.43 -10.21
CA LEU A 18 35.62 2.81 -9.72
C LEU A 18 35.27 1.44 -10.33
N ALA A 19 36.27 0.63 -10.68
CA ALA A 19 36.08 -0.80 -10.88
C ALA A 19 36.76 -1.56 -9.73
N GLY A 20 36.00 -1.88 -8.69
CA GLY A 20 36.51 -2.65 -7.56
C GLY A 20 35.42 -3.20 -6.66
N CYS A 21 35.37 -4.54 -6.60
CA CYS A 21 34.86 -5.38 -5.52
C CYS A 21 33.41 -5.92 -5.61
N SER A 22 33.19 -6.87 -6.52
CA SER A 22 32.43 -8.09 -6.23
C SER A 22 32.89 -9.23 -7.15
N MET A 23 34.09 -9.76 -6.90
CA MET A 23 34.42 -11.14 -7.26
C MET A 23 34.45 -11.95 -5.97
N GLY A 24 33.35 -12.65 -5.70
CA GLY A 24 33.24 -13.69 -4.70
C GLY A 24 32.74 -14.95 -5.37
N SER A 25 33.66 -15.90 -5.58
CA SER A 25 33.42 -17.31 -5.88
C SER A 25 32.81 -17.68 -7.25
N MET A 26 33.68 -17.85 -8.24
CA MET A 26 33.43 -18.75 -9.38
C MET A 26 34.65 -19.63 -9.62
N PHE A 27 34.93 -20.54 -8.68
CA PHE A 27 35.71 -21.76 -8.93
C PHE A 27 35.24 -22.83 -7.94
N GLY A 28 34.62 -23.88 -8.45
CA GLY A 28 34.10 -24.99 -7.66
C GLY A 28 33.63 -26.11 -8.56
N GLY A 29 34.59 -26.81 -9.17
CA GLY A 29 34.39 -28.11 -9.78
C GLY A 29 34.89 -29.19 -8.83
N SER A 30 34.01 -30.14 -8.51
CA SER A 30 34.18 -31.55 -8.14
C SER A 30 33.22 -31.93 -7.01
N ASP A 31 32.41 -32.93 -7.34
CA ASP A 31 31.51 -33.65 -6.45
C ASP A 31 32.29 -34.20 -5.24
N ASP A 32 31.92 -33.75 -4.04
CA ASP A 32 31.99 -34.54 -2.80
C ASP A 32 31.30 -33.76 -1.66
N ALA A 33 29.98 -33.89 -1.60
CA ALA A 33 29.19 -33.41 -0.47
C ALA A 33 29.40 -34.34 0.73
N SER A 34 30.42 -34.04 1.54
CA SER A 34 30.57 -34.63 2.87
C SER A 34 29.60 -33.91 3.83
N TYR A 35 28.55 -34.61 4.25
CA TYR A 35 27.63 -34.15 5.29
C TYR A 35 28.33 -34.22 6.65
N ALA A 36 29.04 -33.16 7.03
CA ALA A 36 29.53 -32.98 8.39
C ALA A 36 28.39 -32.44 9.28
N ASN A 37 28.05 -33.19 10.34
CA ASN A 37 27.06 -32.81 11.33
C ASN A 37 27.65 -31.71 12.24
N ILE A 38 27.39 -30.45 11.89
CA ILE A 38 27.73 -29.29 12.72
C ILE A 38 26.45 -28.75 13.35
N ASN A 39 26.35 -28.86 14.67
CA ASN A 39 25.30 -28.19 15.44
C ASN A 39 25.70 -26.73 15.65
N ALA A 40 24.92 -25.80 15.09
CA ALA A 40 25.08 -24.37 15.34
C ALA A 40 24.77 -24.04 16.81
N SER A 41 25.59 -23.19 17.44
CA SER A 41 25.30 -22.68 18.78
C SER A 41 24.09 -21.73 18.75
N GLN A 42 23.32 -21.65 19.84
CA GLN A 42 22.09 -20.82 19.89
C GLN A 42 22.33 -19.34 19.52
N THR A 43 23.56 -18.84 19.69
CA THR A 43 23.95 -17.48 19.29
C THR A 43 24.08 -17.31 17.76
N GLN A 44 24.47 -18.36 17.04
CA GLN A 44 24.54 -18.35 15.57
C GLN A 44 23.15 -18.49 14.93
N VAL A 45 22.23 -19.22 15.57
CA VAL A 45 20.82 -19.30 15.15
C VAL A 45 20.11 -17.95 15.38
N ALA A 46 20.43 -17.23 16.46
CA ALA A 46 19.89 -15.89 16.71
C ALA A 46 20.41 -14.84 15.71
N GLN A 47 21.65 -14.97 15.22
CA GLN A 47 22.20 -14.10 14.17
C GLN A 47 21.78 -14.51 12.74
N ALA A 48 21.35 -15.75 12.53
CA ALA A 48 20.68 -16.17 11.30
C ALA A 48 19.18 -15.80 11.29
N ALA A 49 18.57 -15.67 12.47
CA ALA A 49 17.20 -15.16 12.64
C ALA A 49 17.06 -13.65 12.37
N SER A 50 18.16 -12.90 12.27
CA SER A 50 18.12 -11.51 11.82
C SER A 50 18.14 -11.34 10.29
N GLY A 51 17.89 -12.42 9.52
CA GLY A 51 17.88 -12.34 8.06
C GLY A 51 16.93 -13.29 7.32
N ALA A 52 16.20 -14.18 8.01
CA ALA A 52 15.25 -15.09 7.36
C ALA A 52 13.93 -15.15 8.14
N MET A 53 13.07 -14.16 7.90
CA MET A 53 11.64 -14.36 8.11
C MET A 53 11.20 -15.46 7.12
N PRO A 54 10.44 -16.50 7.55
CA PRO A 54 9.83 -17.40 6.59
C PRO A 54 8.95 -16.55 5.67
N ALA A 55 8.80 -16.94 4.41
CA ALA A 55 8.00 -16.23 3.40
C ALA A 55 6.48 -16.29 3.73
N ILE A 56 6.12 -15.84 4.92
CA ILE A 56 4.78 -15.70 5.48
C ILE A 56 4.29 -14.33 5.05
N ALA A 57 3.57 -14.27 3.93
CA ALA A 57 2.90 -13.07 3.39
C ALA A 57 3.58 -11.75 3.81
N THR A 58 4.76 -11.48 3.26
CA THR A 58 5.47 -10.22 3.48
C THR A 58 4.71 -9.01 2.90
N GLU A 59 3.57 -9.24 2.27
CA GLU A 59 2.85 -8.22 1.53
C GLU A 59 1.47 -7.98 2.13
N CYS A 60 1.28 -6.76 2.63
CA CYS A 60 -0.02 -6.21 2.94
C CYS A 60 -1.00 -6.49 1.80
N PRO A 61 -2.20 -7.04 2.09
CA PRO A 61 -3.23 -7.19 1.07
C PRO A 61 -3.47 -5.87 0.31
N PRO A 62 -3.65 -5.92 -1.01
CA PRO A 62 -3.94 -4.71 -1.77
C PRO A 62 -5.26 -4.10 -1.29
N ILE A 63 -5.29 -2.77 -1.21
CA ILE A 63 -6.52 -2.00 -1.01
C ILE A 63 -6.94 -1.37 -2.34
N ARG A 64 -8.22 -1.50 -2.67
CA ARG A 64 -8.80 -0.94 -3.88
C ARG A 64 -10.13 -0.27 -3.57
N ILE A 65 -10.47 0.73 -4.36
CA ILE A 65 -11.83 1.24 -4.37
C ILE A 65 -12.71 0.23 -5.10
N ARG A 66 -13.87 -0.10 -4.54
CA ARG A 66 -14.82 -1.04 -5.16
C ARG A 66 -15.45 -0.38 -6.38
N GLU A 67 -15.47 -1.11 -7.49
CA GLU A 67 -16.03 -0.64 -8.75
C GLU A 67 -17.52 -0.26 -8.59
N GLY A 68 -17.88 0.93 -9.06
CA GLY A 68 -19.23 1.49 -8.95
C GLY A 68 -19.56 2.13 -7.59
N ALA A 69 -18.64 2.05 -6.63
CA ALA A 69 -18.79 2.62 -5.29
C ALA A 69 -17.77 3.75 -5.02
N GLU A 70 -17.18 4.33 -6.07
CA GLU A 70 -16.21 5.43 -5.98
C GLU A 70 -16.89 6.78 -5.69
N PHE A 71 -18.18 6.87 -6.04
CA PHE A 71 -18.98 8.08 -5.97
C PHE A 71 -20.24 7.87 -5.15
N TYR A 72 -20.57 8.85 -4.32
CA TYR A 72 -21.86 8.96 -3.65
C TYR A 72 -22.56 10.21 -4.17
N ARG A 73 -23.83 10.11 -4.57
CA ARG A 73 -24.58 11.25 -5.13
C ARG A 73 -25.91 11.40 -4.44
N THR A 74 -26.25 12.64 -4.10
CA THR A 74 -27.57 13.00 -3.58
C THR A 74 -28.22 14.01 -4.51
N TYR A 75 -29.53 13.86 -4.75
CA TYR A 75 -30.28 14.68 -5.69
C TYR A 75 -31.43 15.40 -4.98
N ALA A 76 -31.87 16.51 -5.55
CA ALA A 76 -33.03 17.25 -5.07
C ALA A 76 -34.33 16.56 -5.50
N GLY A 77 -35.11 16.12 -4.52
CA GLY A 77 -36.33 15.34 -4.76
C GLY A 77 -36.02 14.00 -5.44
N ASN A 78 -36.92 13.55 -6.31
CA ASN A 78 -36.81 12.25 -6.99
C ASN A 78 -36.09 12.33 -8.36
N ARG A 79 -35.32 13.39 -8.61
CA ARG A 79 -34.68 13.66 -9.92
C ARG A 79 -33.27 13.05 -10.02
N THR A 80 -33.14 11.74 -9.80
CA THR A 80 -31.83 11.05 -9.73
C THR A 80 -31.09 10.96 -11.07
N SER A 81 -31.78 11.11 -12.19
CA SER A 81 -31.20 11.10 -13.55
C SER A 81 -30.87 12.49 -14.09
N ASP A 82 -31.15 13.56 -13.34
CA ASP A 82 -30.97 14.94 -13.77
C ASP A 82 -29.70 15.53 -13.14
N PRO A 83 -28.63 15.79 -13.92
CA PRO A 83 -27.40 16.38 -13.40
C PRO A 83 -27.61 17.76 -12.76
N THR A 84 -28.63 18.52 -13.19
CA THR A 84 -28.94 19.84 -12.60
C THR A 84 -29.54 19.71 -11.21
N ALA A 85 -30.13 18.55 -10.89
CA ALA A 85 -30.70 18.24 -9.58
C ALA A 85 -29.66 17.76 -8.55
N LEU A 86 -28.40 17.59 -8.93
CA LEU A 86 -27.34 17.12 -8.02
C LEU A 86 -27.15 18.12 -6.87
N ARG A 87 -27.26 17.63 -5.64
CA ARG A 87 -27.02 18.40 -4.41
C ARG A 87 -25.60 18.27 -3.93
N TYR A 88 -25.14 17.03 -3.77
CA TYR A 88 -23.78 16.75 -3.31
C TYR A 88 -23.26 15.51 -4.02
N GLN A 89 -21.96 15.51 -4.29
CA GLN A 89 -21.22 14.34 -4.76
C GLN A 89 -20.00 14.08 -3.86
N GLY A 90 -20.00 12.95 -3.18
CA GLY A 90 -18.82 12.39 -2.53
C GLY A 90 -17.95 11.66 -3.56
N VAL A 91 -16.64 11.85 -3.47
CA VAL A 91 -15.63 11.19 -4.31
C VAL A 91 -14.55 10.60 -3.42
N LEU A 92 -14.19 9.34 -3.64
CA LEU A 92 -12.99 8.74 -3.04
C LEU A 92 -11.76 9.09 -3.87
N ASP A 93 -10.76 9.70 -3.23
CA ASP A 93 -9.54 10.16 -3.89
C ASP A 93 -8.37 9.20 -3.67
N ARG A 94 -8.19 8.74 -2.43
CA ARG A 94 -7.08 7.88 -2.07
C ARG A 94 -7.51 6.88 -1.02
N VAL A 95 -6.97 5.68 -1.14
CA VAL A 95 -7.07 4.62 -0.13
C VAL A 95 -5.67 4.22 0.29
N SER A 96 -5.52 3.88 1.57
CA SER A 96 -4.25 3.46 2.15
C SER A 96 -4.45 2.22 3.01
N ARG A 97 -3.39 1.39 3.09
CA ARG A 97 -3.33 0.28 4.03
C ARG A 97 -1.98 0.30 4.74
N ASN A 98 -2.00 -0.08 6.01
CA ASN A 98 -0.82 -0.43 6.78
C ASN A 98 -1.12 -1.74 7.49
N CYS A 99 -0.19 -2.69 7.52
CA CYS A 99 -0.43 -3.99 8.12
C CYS A 99 0.80 -4.51 8.85
N VAL A 100 0.53 -5.25 9.92
CA VAL A 100 1.54 -5.97 10.69
C VAL A 100 1.14 -7.43 10.68
N VAL A 101 2.08 -8.29 10.25
CA VAL A 101 1.89 -9.74 10.24
C VAL A 101 2.60 -10.33 11.44
N SER A 102 1.86 -11.06 12.28
CA SER A 102 2.42 -11.71 13.47
C SER A 102 1.58 -12.94 13.82
N ASN A 103 2.25 -14.05 14.18
CA ASN A 103 1.60 -15.27 14.66
C ASN A 103 0.47 -15.81 13.75
N GLY A 104 0.64 -15.72 12.44
CA GLY A 104 -0.38 -16.18 11.47
C GLY A 104 -1.61 -15.28 11.38
N VAL A 105 -1.53 -14.03 11.87
CA VAL A 105 -2.60 -13.03 11.77
C VAL A 105 -2.04 -11.78 11.10
N ILE A 106 -2.80 -11.25 10.14
CA ILE A 106 -2.55 -9.95 9.52
C ILE A 106 -3.44 -8.94 10.24
N THR A 107 -2.84 -8.00 10.96
CA THR A 107 -3.56 -6.87 11.55
C THR A 107 -3.48 -5.70 10.60
N VAL A 108 -4.61 -5.21 10.10
CA VAL A 108 -4.70 -4.16 9.09
C VAL A 108 -5.26 -2.88 9.69
N GLN A 109 -4.64 -1.76 9.33
CA GLN A 109 -5.18 -0.40 9.41
C GLN A 109 -5.50 0.07 7.99
N MET A 110 -6.74 0.48 7.76
CA MET A 110 -7.24 0.87 6.45
C MET A 110 -7.66 2.33 6.51
N GLY A 111 -7.27 3.11 5.52
CA GLY A 111 -7.61 4.52 5.42
C GLY A 111 -8.27 4.84 4.09
N ALA A 112 -9.19 5.79 4.12
CA ALA A 112 -9.81 6.38 2.93
C ALA A 112 -9.82 7.89 3.09
N VAL A 113 -9.50 8.59 2.01
CA VAL A 113 -9.58 10.04 1.89
C VAL A 113 -10.41 10.36 0.66
N GLY A 114 -11.26 11.35 0.79
CA GLY A 114 -12.07 11.83 -0.30
C GLY A 114 -12.54 13.25 -0.09
N ARG A 115 -13.40 13.71 -0.98
CA ARG A 115 -13.96 15.05 -0.94
C ARG A 115 -15.44 15.08 -1.30
N VAL A 116 -16.11 16.15 -0.90
CA VAL A 116 -17.48 16.47 -1.25
C VAL A 116 -17.52 17.66 -2.18
N ILE A 117 -18.19 17.48 -3.31
CA ILE A 117 -18.47 18.52 -4.28
C ILE A 117 -19.92 18.95 -4.10
N VAL A 118 -20.16 20.25 -3.93
CA VAL A 118 -21.50 20.83 -3.90
C VAL A 118 -21.98 20.99 -5.34
N GLY A 119 -23.14 20.40 -5.66
CA GLY A 119 -23.74 20.42 -6.99
C GLY A 119 -24.62 21.65 -7.24
N PRO A 120 -25.19 21.82 -8.44
CA PRO A 120 -25.97 23.00 -8.83
C PRO A 120 -27.25 23.22 -8.01
N SER A 121 -27.88 22.14 -7.55
CA SER A 121 -29.03 22.19 -6.63
C SER A 121 -28.62 22.06 -5.16
N GLY A 122 -27.32 22.12 -4.88
CA GLY A 122 -26.72 22.04 -3.56
C GLY A 122 -26.53 23.40 -2.91
N GLY A 123 -26.08 23.38 -1.66
CA GLY A 123 -25.69 24.57 -0.91
C GLY A 123 -24.94 24.17 0.35
N ASP A 124 -24.60 25.14 1.19
CA ASP A 124 -23.91 24.88 2.44
C ASP A 124 -24.78 24.03 3.38
N GLY A 125 -24.18 23.05 4.06
CA GLY A 125 -24.89 22.15 4.96
C GLY A 125 -24.13 20.88 5.30
N ASN A 126 -24.65 20.12 6.25
CA ASN A 126 -24.07 18.82 6.61
C ASN A 126 -24.58 17.72 5.68
N ILE A 127 -23.65 16.91 5.18
CA ILE A 127 -23.92 15.66 4.48
C ILE A 127 -23.31 14.49 5.24
N THR A 128 -24.05 13.39 5.31
CA THR A 128 -23.56 12.12 5.84
C THR A 128 -23.44 11.13 4.69
N MET A 129 -22.24 10.58 4.50
CA MET A 129 -21.94 9.66 3.42
C MET A 129 -21.64 8.27 3.95
N PRO A 130 -22.17 7.23 3.32
CA PRO A 130 -22.04 5.88 3.80
C PRO A 130 -20.77 5.22 3.29
N LEU A 131 -19.71 5.13 4.09
CA LEU A 131 -18.45 4.53 3.67
C LEU A 131 -18.31 3.11 4.22
N ARG A 132 -18.03 2.13 3.37
CA ARG A 132 -17.85 0.73 3.75
C ARG A 132 -16.43 0.27 3.50
N PHE A 133 -15.84 -0.39 4.50
CA PHE A 133 -14.60 -1.14 4.39
C PHE A 133 -14.94 -2.63 4.41
N ALA A 134 -14.35 -3.40 3.51
CA ALA A 134 -14.53 -4.84 3.45
C ALA A 134 -13.20 -5.53 3.17
N VAL A 135 -13.01 -6.71 3.75
CA VAL A 135 -11.90 -7.60 3.43
C VAL A 135 -12.50 -8.86 2.82
N GLN A 136 -12.04 -9.22 1.63
CA GLN A 136 -12.40 -10.47 0.96
C GLN A 136 -11.24 -11.44 0.96
N ARG A 137 -11.56 -12.72 1.12
CA ARG A 137 -10.68 -13.88 0.99
C ARG A 137 -11.28 -14.79 -0.07
N ASP A 138 -10.58 -14.99 -1.17
CA ASP A 138 -11.03 -15.83 -2.29
C ASP A 138 -12.46 -15.46 -2.75
N GLY A 139 -12.75 -14.16 -2.76
CA GLY A 139 -14.05 -13.59 -3.12
C GLY A 139 -15.11 -13.56 -2.00
N LEU A 140 -14.85 -14.18 -0.85
CA LEU A 140 -15.77 -14.19 0.30
C LEU A 140 -15.43 -13.09 1.30
N ALA A 141 -16.42 -12.31 1.73
CA ALA A 141 -16.21 -11.27 2.73
C ALA A 141 -15.95 -11.87 4.13
N VAL A 142 -14.77 -11.61 4.68
CA VAL A 142 -14.37 -12.01 6.04
C VAL A 142 -14.45 -10.86 7.04
N PHE A 143 -14.50 -9.63 6.55
CA PHE A 143 -14.80 -8.42 7.32
C PHE A 143 -15.63 -7.49 6.44
N SER A 144 -16.65 -6.85 7.01
CA SER A 144 -17.36 -5.76 6.35
C SER A 144 -18.02 -4.85 7.37
N GLN A 145 -17.65 -3.57 7.35
CA GLN A 145 -18.21 -2.58 8.27
C GLN A 145 -18.49 -1.27 7.55
N ARG A 146 -19.62 -0.67 7.90
CA ARG A 146 -20.08 0.63 7.41
C ARG A 146 -19.79 1.71 8.45
N TYR A 147 -19.41 2.89 7.97
CA TYR A 147 -19.14 4.11 8.70
C TYR A 147 -19.89 5.26 8.04
N ASP A 148 -20.69 5.99 8.80
CA ASP A 148 -21.39 7.16 8.32
C ASP A 148 -20.50 8.40 8.54
N VAL A 149 -19.89 8.88 7.47
CA VAL A 149 -18.92 9.99 7.49
C VAL A 149 -19.66 11.31 7.29
N ALA A 150 -19.69 12.16 8.32
CA ALA A 150 -20.31 13.48 8.26
C ALA A 150 -19.30 14.54 7.79
N VAL A 151 -19.72 15.39 6.85
CA VAL A 151 -18.94 16.50 6.32
C VAL A 151 -19.81 17.77 6.32
N ALA A 152 -19.28 18.84 6.89
CA ALA A 152 -19.86 20.18 6.75
C ALA A 152 -19.46 20.75 5.39
N ALA A 153 -20.32 20.55 4.40
CA ALA A 153 -20.08 21.01 3.04
C ALA A 153 -20.34 22.51 2.91
N SER A 154 -19.43 23.20 2.24
CA SER A 154 -19.48 24.61 1.90
C SER A 154 -19.17 24.81 0.42
N SER A 155 -19.90 25.74 -0.19
CA SER A 155 -19.69 26.17 -1.58
C SER A 155 -18.47 27.08 -1.76
N SER A 156 -17.97 27.67 -0.67
CA SER A 156 -16.85 28.62 -0.70
C SER A 156 -15.50 28.02 -0.34
N SER A 157 -15.42 26.72 -0.02
CA SER A 157 -14.19 26.06 0.42
C SER A 157 -14.10 24.60 -0.03
N ALA A 158 -12.91 24.01 0.12
CA ALA A 158 -12.71 22.59 -0.14
C ALA A 158 -13.32 21.76 1.00
N ASN A 159 -14.10 20.74 0.64
CA ASN A 159 -14.76 19.85 1.60
C ASN A 159 -14.09 18.49 1.54
N GLU A 160 -13.14 18.21 2.42
CA GLU A 160 -12.44 16.93 2.46
C GLU A 160 -12.90 16.08 3.65
N PHE A 161 -12.73 14.77 3.54
CA PHE A 161 -12.96 13.83 4.63
C PHE A 161 -11.90 12.75 4.63
N SER A 162 -11.63 12.22 5.82
CA SER A 162 -10.81 11.04 6.02
C SER A 162 -11.48 10.09 7.00
N GLN A 163 -11.36 8.80 6.74
CA GLN A 163 -11.84 7.75 7.63
C GLN A 163 -10.77 6.67 7.74
N THR A 164 -10.42 6.32 8.96
CA THR A 164 -9.49 5.24 9.28
C THR A 164 -10.22 4.15 10.06
N VAL A 165 -9.86 2.91 9.78
CA VAL A 165 -10.31 1.71 10.50
C VAL A 165 -9.07 0.97 10.97
N GLU A 166 -9.00 0.73 12.28
CA GLU A 166 -7.82 0.13 12.91
C GLU A 166 -8.14 -1.25 13.47
N ASN A 167 -7.08 -2.02 13.76
CA ASN A 167 -7.16 -3.28 14.49
C ASN A 167 -8.02 -4.36 13.82
N VAL A 168 -8.07 -4.39 12.48
CA VAL A 168 -8.77 -5.45 11.74
C VAL A 168 -7.87 -6.67 11.63
N ALA A 169 -8.16 -7.69 12.43
CA ALA A 169 -7.41 -8.94 12.44
C ALA A 169 -7.95 -9.94 11.41
N ILE A 170 -7.07 -10.43 10.52
CA ILE A 170 -7.40 -11.39 9.47
C ILE A 170 -6.48 -12.61 9.65
N PRO A 171 -7.01 -13.80 9.98
CA PRO A 171 -6.20 -15.02 10.07
C PRO A 171 -5.57 -15.36 8.71
N TYR A 172 -4.27 -15.61 8.62
CA TYR A 172 -3.62 -15.99 7.37
C TYR A 172 -3.23 -17.47 7.41
N VAL A 173 -3.79 -18.26 6.50
CA VAL A 173 -3.52 -19.71 6.43
C VAL A 173 -2.67 -20.11 5.22
N GLY A 174 -2.27 -19.14 4.38
CA GLY A 174 -1.42 -19.37 3.22
C GLY A 174 -2.19 -19.74 1.95
N GLY A 175 -1.73 -19.23 0.80
CA GLY A 175 -2.28 -19.56 -0.53
C GLY A 175 -3.58 -18.85 -0.92
N GLU A 176 -4.10 -17.99 -0.05
CA GLU A 176 -5.36 -17.27 -0.24
C GLU A 176 -5.15 -15.92 -0.92
N GLN A 177 -6.13 -15.51 -1.73
CA GLN A 177 -6.19 -14.15 -2.26
C GLN A 177 -6.99 -13.26 -1.31
N ILE A 178 -6.29 -12.40 -0.57
CA ILE A 178 -6.93 -11.40 0.30
C ILE A 178 -6.93 -10.06 -0.42
N THR A 179 -8.08 -9.38 -0.48
CA THR A 179 -8.21 -8.03 -1.03
C THR A 179 -9.06 -7.16 -0.13
N ILE A 180 -8.61 -5.93 0.11
CA ILE A 180 -9.35 -4.93 0.87
C ILE A 180 -10.10 -4.03 -0.12
N PHE A 181 -11.38 -3.83 0.14
CA PHE A 181 -12.25 -2.95 -0.61
C PHE A 181 -12.73 -1.79 0.25
N VAL A 182 -12.75 -0.61 -0.36
CA VAL A 182 -13.38 0.60 0.18
C VAL A 182 -14.37 1.11 -0.84
N GLY A 183 -15.55 1.56 -0.40
CA GLY A 183 -16.50 2.19 -1.30
C GLY A 183 -17.68 2.77 -0.57
N PHE A 184 -18.42 3.63 -1.25
CA PHE A 184 -19.70 4.10 -0.73
C PHE A 184 -20.77 3.00 -0.79
N ASP A 185 -21.61 2.94 0.23
CA ASP A 185 -22.71 1.98 0.40
C ASP A 185 -24.02 2.66 -0.03
N ASN A 186 -24.17 2.76 -1.36
CA ASN A 186 -25.22 3.47 -2.09
C ASN A 186 -26.50 2.66 -2.27
#